data_AF-A0A7X8B811-F1
#
_entry.id   AF-A0A7X8B811-F1
#
_cell.length_a   1.000
_cell.length_b   1.000
_cell.length_c   1.000
_cell.angle_alpha   90.00
_cell.angle_beta   90.00
_cell.angle_gamma   90.00
#
_symmetry.space_group_name_H-M   'P 1'
#
loop_
_entity.id
_entity.type
_entity.pdbx_description
1 polymer ?
#
loop_
_entity_poly.entity_id
_entity_poly.type
_entity_poly.pdbx_seq_one_letter_code
_entity_poly.pdbx_strand_id
1 'polypeptide(L)'
;MTEEQFKEALAELAELPAAELTMTDTLAAAGIDSIGIFEFLMKLEDVVGDHEIEVNHDVRSLQDLYDAVLEGTNLEGTDLEGAGLENMDGAAG
;
A
#
# COMPACT_ATOMS: atom_id res chain seq x y z
N MET A 1 -8.51 1.14 -0.62
CA MET A 1 -8.54 0.69 -2.03
C MET A 1 -9.03 -0.75 -2.09
N THR A 2 -9.83 -1.14 -3.08
CA THR A 2 -10.20 -2.56 -3.32
C THR A 2 -9.26 -3.21 -4.33
N GLU A 3 -9.26 -4.55 -4.38
CA GLU A 3 -8.43 -5.34 -5.29
C GLU A 3 -8.70 -5.02 -6.78
N GLU A 4 -9.95 -4.74 -7.13
CA GLU A 4 -10.34 -4.31 -8.48
C GLU A 4 -9.79 -2.92 -8.81
N GLN A 5 -9.93 -1.96 -7.89
CA GLN A 5 -9.39 -0.60 -8.08
C GLN A 5 -7.86 -0.62 -8.21
N PHE A 6 -7.18 -1.50 -7.47
CA PHE A 6 -5.75 -1.70 -7.61
C PHE A 6 -5.38 -2.22 -8.99
N LYS A 7 -6.06 -3.28 -9.47
CA LYS A 7 -5.82 -3.83 -10.81
C LYS A 7 -6.10 -2.80 -11.90
N GLU A 8 -7.15 -1.99 -11.77
CA GLU A 8 -7.44 -0.91 -12.72
C GLU A 8 -6.35 0.17 -12.75
N ALA A 9 -5.92 0.65 -11.59
CA ALA A 9 -4.86 1.65 -11.50
C ALA A 9 -3.52 1.12 -12.03
N LEU A 10 -3.26 -0.17 -11.80
CA LEU A 10 -2.02 -0.82 -12.20
C LEU A 10 -2.05 -1.24 -13.68
N ALA A 11 -3.22 -1.53 -14.25
CA ALA A 11 -3.41 -1.78 -15.69
C ALA A 11 -3.10 -0.57 -16.58
N GLU A 12 -3.07 0.64 -16.03
CA GLU A 12 -2.60 1.82 -16.78
C GLU A 12 -1.08 1.82 -17.01
N LEU A 13 -0.36 1.05 -16.19
CA LEU A 13 1.10 0.96 -16.20
C LEU A 13 1.57 -0.42 -16.70
N ALA A 14 0.74 -1.45 -16.53
CA ALA A 14 0.96 -2.79 -17.03
C ALA A 14 0.78 -2.86 -18.55
N GLU A 15 1.40 -3.86 -19.16
CA GLU A 15 1.18 -4.19 -20.59
C GLU A 15 -0.13 -4.97 -20.80
N LEU A 16 -0.79 -5.39 -19.72
CA LEU A 16 -2.01 -6.20 -19.73
C LEU A 16 -3.20 -5.43 -19.13
N PRO A 17 -4.42 -5.65 -19.64
CA PRO A 17 -5.62 -5.04 -19.06
C PRO A 17 -5.93 -5.64 -17.68
N ALA A 18 -6.63 -4.87 -16.84
CA ALA A 18 -6.99 -5.28 -15.47
C ALA A 18 -7.72 -6.62 -15.38
N ALA A 19 -8.47 -7.00 -16.43
CA ALA A 19 -9.17 -8.28 -16.51
C ALA A 19 -8.25 -9.49 -16.69
N GLU A 20 -7.04 -9.30 -17.19
CA GLU A 20 -6.03 -10.35 -17.39
C GLU A 20 -5.01 -10.40 -16.24
N LEU A 21 -4.92 -9.35 -15.43
CA LEU A 21 -4.03 -9.32 -14.26
C LEU A 21 -4.57 -10.19 -13.12
N THR A 22 -3.75 -11.11 -12.63
CA THR A 22 -4.04 -11.91 -11.44
C THR A 22 -3.13 -11.51 -10.28
N MET A 23 -3.62 -11.58 -9.03
CA MET A 23 -2.78 -11.26 -7.86
C MET A 23 -1.53 -12.14 -7.74
N THR A 24 -1.57 -13.33 -8.33
CA THR A 24 -0.45 -14.27 -8.37
C THR A 24 0.58 -13.96 -9.45
N ASP A 25 0.27 -13.06 -10.39
CA ASP A 25 1.24 -12.69 -11.42
C ASP A 25 2.37 -11.86 -10.82
N THR A 26 3.57 -12.09 -11.35
CA THR A 26 4.73 -11.28 -11.00
C THR A 26 4.61 -9.90 -11.65
N LEU A 27 5.21 -8.88 -11.04
CA LEU A 27 5.24 -7.55 -11.63
C LEU A 27 5.84 -7.58 -13.04
N ALA A 28 6.91 -8.35 -13.23
CA ALA A 28 7.51 -8.57 -14.53
C ALA A 28 6.57 -9.27 -15.54
N ALA A 29 5.73 -10.22 -15.10
CA ALA A 29 4.75 -10.86 -15.97
C ALA A 29 3.61 -9.92 -16.37
N ALA A 30 3.27 -8.96 -15.50
CA ALA A 30 2.34 -7.87 -15.81
C ALA A 30 2.97 -6.78 -16.71
N GLY A 31 4.27 -6.85 -17.02
CA GLY A 31 4.99 -5.80 -17.73
C GLY A 31 5.25 -4.56 -16.89
N ILE A 32 5.20 -4.69 -15.55
CA ILE A 32 5.50 -3.62 -14.60
C ILE A 32 6.99 -3.65 -14.27
N ASP A 33 7.71 -2.65 -14.77
CA ASP A 33 9.10 -2.39 -14.40
C ASP A 33 9.18 -1.56 -13.11
N SER A 34 10.39 -1.44 -12.54
CA SER A 34 10.65 -0.57 -11.39
C SER A 34 10.16 0.86 -11.60
N ILE A 35 10.21 1.39 -12.82
CA ILE A 35 9.69 2.72 -13.17
C ILE A 35 8.17 2.77 -13.01
N GLY A 36 7.46 1.76 -13.53
CA GLY A 36 6.01 1.66 -13.38
C GLY A 36 5.58 1.58 -11.92
N ILE A 37 6.36 0.89 -11.07
CA ILE A 37 6.10 0.89 -9.62
C ILE A 37 6.22 2.31 -9.05
N PHE A 38 7.26 3.07 -9.38
CA PHE A 38 7.41 4.45 -8.89
C PHE A 38 6.27 5.36 -9.37
N GLU A 39 5.85 5.25 -10.63
CA GLU A 39 4.72 6.03 -11.15
C GLU A 39 3.41 5.63 -10.47
N PHE A 40 3.21 4.35 -10.23
CA PHE A 40 2.07 3.83 -9.48
C PHE A 40 2.01 4.41 -8.06
N LEU A 41 3.15 4.41 -7.36
CA LEU A 41 3.26 4.96 -6.00
C LEU A 41 3.01 6.47 -5.99
N MET A 42 3.60 7.25 -6.89
CA MET A 42 3.32 8.69 -6.99
C MET A 42 1.83 8.97 -7.26
N LYS A 43 1.19 8.14 -8.09
CA LYS A 43 -0.25 8.27 -8.36
C LYS A 43 -1.08 7.88 -7.14
N LEU A 44 -0.63 6.90 -6.35
CA LEU A 44 -1.24 6.54 -5.09
C LEU A 44 -1.07 7.65 -4.05
N GLU A 45 0.08 8.30 -3.93
CA GLU A 45 0.29 9.41 -2.98
C GLU A 45 -0.75 10.54 -3.15
N ASP A 46 -1.16 10.84 -4.39
CA ASP A 46 -2.25 11.80 -4.66
C ASP A 46 -3.63 11.30 -4.18
N VAL A 47 -3.82 9.97 -4.12
CA VAL A 47 -5.09 9.32 -3.74
C VAL A 47 -5.16 8.99 -2.25
N VAL A 48 -4.07 8.53 -1.65
CA VAL A 48 -4.02 8.08 -0.24
C VAL A 48 -3.42 9.13 0.70
N GLY A 49 -2.58 10.05 0.21
CA GLY A 49 -1.87 11.04 1.03
C GLY A 49 -0.37 10.76 1.07
N ASP A 50 0.38 11.58 1.81
CA ASP A 50 1.84 11.47 2.03
C ASP A 50 2.15 10.24 2.90
N HIS A 51 1.83 9.04 2.40
CA HIS A 51 2.10 7.77 3.06
C HIS A 51 3.39 7.19 2.50
N GLU A 52 4.35 6.92 3.39
CA GLU A 52 5.56 6.19 3.05
C GLU A 52 5.21 4.71 2.81
N ILE A 53 4.89 4.37 1.56
CA ILE A 53 4.73 2.97 1.15
C ILE A 53 6.12 2.37 0.98
N GLU A 54 6.56 1.56 1.94
CA GLU A 54 7.85 0.88 1.84
C GLU A 54 7.76 -0.28 0.83
N VAL A 55 8.34 -0.09 -0.35
CA VAL A 55 8.45 -1.15 -1.37
C VAL A 55 9.87 -1.69 -1.37
N ASN A 56 10.09 -2.78 -0.64
CA ASN A 56 11.37 -3.46 -0.50
C ASN A 56 11.56 -4.53 -1.61
N HIS A 57 12.75 -5.17 -1.63
CA HIS A 57 13.12 -6.20 -2.62
C HIS A 57 12.30 -7.51 -2.55
N ASP A 58 11.45 -7.64 -1.54
CA ASP A 58 10.54 -8.78 -1.38
C ASP A 58 9.28 -8.65 -2.24
N VAL A 59 8.95 -7.43 -2.69
CA VAL A 59 7.83 -7.20 -3.61
C VAL A 59 8.17 -7.75 -4.99
N ARG A 60 7.55 -8.89 -5.34
CA ARG A 60 7.79 -9.59 -6.61
C ARG A 60 6.51 -9.86 -7.39
N SER A 61 5.38 -9.88 -6.69
CA SER A 61 4.06 -10.10 -7.26
C SER A 61 3.12 -8.93 -7.03
N LEU A 62 2.02 -8.93 -7.78
CA LEU A 62 0.92 -8.00 -7.59
C LEU A 62 0.33 -8.10 -6.19
N GLN A 63 0.27 -9.32 -5.64
CA GLN A 63 -0.16 -9.55 -4.27
C GLN A 63 0.76 -8.87 -3.26
N ASP A 64 2.09 -9.02 -3.40
CA ASP A 64 3.05 -8.38 -2.48
C ASP A 64 2.93 -6.85 -2.54
N LEU A 65 2.79 -6.29 -3.74
CA LEU A 65 2.64 -4.85 -3.92
C LEU A 65 1.31 -4.36 -3.34
N TYR A 66 0.22 -5.10 -3.55
CA TYR A 66 -1.09 -4.78 -2.98
C TYR A 66 -1.07 -4.82 -1.46
N ASP A 67 -0.40 -5.82 -0.86
CA ASP A 67 -0.24 -5.95 0.59
C ASP A 67 0.57 -4.79 1.17
N ALA A 68 1.68 -4.40 0.51
CA ALA A 68 2.48 -3.23 0.91
C ALA A 68 1.67 -1.93 0.87
N VAL A 69 0.84 -1.72 -0.16
CA VAL A 69 -0.06 -0.56 -0.23
C VAL A 69 -1.12 -0.61 0.87
N LEU A 70 -1.69 -1.79 1.14
CA LEU A 70 -2.65 -1.97 2.23
C LEU A 70 -2.00 -1.69 3.59
N GLU A 71 -0.77 -2.15 3.82
CA GLU A 71 -0.04 -1.90 5.05
C GLU A 71 0.26 -0.40 5.22
N GLY A 72 0.81 0.26 4.20
CA GLY A 72 1.10 1.69 4.22
C GLY A 72 -0.15 2.56 4.45
N THR A 73 -1.30 2.19 3.86
CA THR A 73 -2.57 2.90 4.05
C THR A 73 -3.27 2.58 5.37
N ASN A 74 -3.07 1.38 5.93
CA ASN A 74 -3.68 0.97 7.19
C ASN A 74 -2.89 1.48 8.42
N LEU A 75 -1.60 1.79 8.26
CA LEU A 75 -0.74 2.28 9.34
C LEU A 75 -1.13 3.68 9.85
N GLU A 76 -1.76 4.54 9.03
CA GLU A 76 -2.31 5.82 9.53
C GLU A 76 -3.64 5.65 10.30
N GLY A 77 -4.30 4.49 10.18
CA GLY A 77 -5.42 4.11 11.03
C GLY A 77 -5.00 3.62 12.42
N THR A 78 -3.71 3.38 12.63
CA THR A 78 -3.13 3.15 13.96
C THR A 78 -2.39 4.40 14.41
N ASP A 79 -3.10 5.52 14.41
CA ASP A 79 -2.86 6.53 15.42
C ASP A 79 -2.88 5.78 16.76
N LEU A 80 -1.72 5.62 17.37
CA LEU A 80 -1.59 5.24 18.77
C LEU A 80 -2.07 6.43 19.64
N GLU A 81 -3.29 6.92 19.39
CA GLU A 81 -4.12 7.67 20.32
C GLU A 81 -4.57 6.68 21.41
N GLY A 82 -3.62 6.13 22.18
CA GLY A 82 -3.91 4.91 22.91
C GLY A 82 -2.87 4.31 23.83
N ALA A 83 -1.80 5.03 24.20
CA ALA A 83 -1.08 4.69 25.43
C ALA A 83 -1.53 5.60 26.58
N GLY A 84 -2.85 5.60 26.83
CA GLY A 84 -3.40 6.21 28.03
C GLY A 84 -3.15 5.32 29.24
N LEU A 85 -2.06 5.56 29.96
CA LEU A 85 -1.88 5.35 31.41
C LEU A 85 -0.72 6.32 31.75
N GLU A 86 -0.91 7.42 32.46
CA GLU A 86 -1.10 7.45 33.91
C GLU A 86 -1.90 8.70 34.32
N ASN A 87 -3.23 8.55 34.41
CA ASN A 87 -3.94 9.18 35.52
C ASN A 87 -3.67 8.29 36.74
N MET A 88 -2.69 8.66 37.55
CA MET A 88 -2.74 8.36 38.98
C MET A 88 -2.72 9.67 39.73
N ASP A 89 -3.88 10.34 39.68
CA ASP A 89 -4.27 11.29 40.70
C ASP A 89 -4.32 10.52 42.02
N GLY A 90 -3.28 10.71 42.82
CA GLY A 90 -3.08 10.11 44.12
C GLY A 90 -2.77 11.18 45.14
N ALA A 91 -3.77 12.04 45.42
CA ALA A 91 -3.79 12.83 46.64
C ALA A 91 -3.73 11.90 47.87
N ALA A 92 -2.70 12.03 48.71
CA ALA A 92 -2.77 11.83 50.17
C ALA A 92 -1.39 12.04 50.83
N GLY A 93 -1.32 12.93 51.83
CA GLY A 93 -0.30 12.90 52.89
C GLY A 93 0.45 14.19 53.12
#